data_AF-A0A1Y5ZYI7-F1
#
_entry.id   AF-A0A1Y5ZYI7-F1
#
_cell.length_a   1.000
_cell.length_b   1.000
_cell.length_c   1.000
_cell.angle_alpha   90.00
_cell.angle_beta   90.00
_cell.angle_gamma   90.00
#
_symmetry.space_group_name_H-M   'P 1'
#
loop_
_entity.id
_entity.type
_entity.pdbx_description
1 polymer ?
#
loop_
_entity_poly.entity_id
_entity_poly.type
_entity_poly.pdbx_seq_one_letter_code
_entity_poly.pdbx_strand_id
1 'polypeptide(L)'
;MQRELNDTVVDVAEKTLGKEYKNYKAVEYTGTTKVDGEARDISRRVFQRLDIDYERIDLKTGMTNVQLMKKGRAPIWKDGTAIELHHLIQREPGSMVEIPASMHDEYNKILHGLVENGGSFRNNPVLRKQYDNFRTKYWRWRARQIENEQI
;
A
#
# COMPACT_ATOMS: atom_id res chain seq x y z
N MET A 1 5.84 -42.24 17.87
CA MET A 1 5.22 -42.08 16.53
C MET A 1 4.28 -40.87 16.40
N GLN A 2 3.72 -40.30 17.48
CA GLN A 2 2.89 -39.07 17.40
C GLN A 2 3.67 -37.74 17.54
N ARG A 3 4.94 -37.75 17.94
CA ARG A 3 5.77 -36.54 18.07
C ARG A 3 6.23 -35.97 16.72
N GLU A 4 6.66 -36.84 15.80
CA GLU A 4 7.22 -36.44 14.51
C GLU A 4 6.17 -35.85 13.54
N LEU A 5 4.91 -36.25 13.66
CA LEU A 5 3.81 -35.70 12.86
C LEU A 5 3.45 -34.26 13.26
N ASN A 6 3.56 -33.92 14.55
CA ASN A 6 3.28 -32.56 15.02
C ASN A 6 4.37 -31.57 14.60
N ASP A 7 5.65 -31.96 14.70
CA ASP A 7 6.76 -31.09 14.26
C ASP A 7 6.66 -30.79 12.75
N THR A 8 6.24 -31.75 11.94
CA THR A 8 6.07 -31.57 10.49
C THR A 8 4.92 -30.61 10.16
N VAL A 9 3.82 -30.62 10.91
CA VAL A 9 2.66 -29.72 10.68
C VAL A 9 2.97 -28.29 11.14
N VAL A 10 3.74 -28.12 12.22
CA VAL A 10 4.20 -26.82 12.71
C VAL A 10 5.20 -26.19 11.73
N ASP A 11 6.15 -26.97 11.20
CA ASP A 11 7.13 -26.51 10.19
C ASP A 11 6.49 -26.09 8.86
N VAL A 12 5.41 -26.76 8.45
CA VAL A 12 4.66 -26.42 7.21
C VAL A 12 3.82 -25.15 7.42
N ALA A 13 3.27 -24.94 8.62
CA ALA A 13 2.55 -23.73 8.98
C ALA A 13 3.47 -22.50 9.07
N GLU A 14 4.67 -22.63 9.66
CA GLU A 14 5.67 -21.54 9.67
C GLU A 14 6.19 -21.21 8.27
N LYS A 15 6.32 -22.21 7.37
CA LYS A 15 6.74 -21.98 5.98
C LYS A 15 5.69 -21.30 5.10
N THR A 16 4.44 -21.19 5.56
CA THR A 16 3.34 -20.55 4.81
C THR A 16 2.98 -19.15 5.29
N LEU A 17 3.46 -18.73 6.46
CA LEU A 17 3.44 -17.33 6.88
C LEU A 17 4.73 -16.65 6.40
N GLY A 18 4.64 -15.85 5.34
CA GLY A 18 5.74 -14.97 4.94
C GLY A 18 6.23 -14.14 6.13
N LYS A 19 7.54 -13.80 6.16
CA LYS A 19 8.18 -13.03 7.23
C LYS A 19 7.26 -11.95 7.82
N GLU A 20 6.99 -12.01 9.11
CA GLU A 20 6.34 -10.91 9.82
C GLU A 20 7.30 -9.71 9.86
N TYR A 21 6.84 -8.58 9.34
CA TYR A 21 7.56 -7.31 9.43
C TYR A 21 6.91 -6.51 10.55
N LYS A 22 7.64 -6.24 11.63
CA LYS A 22 7.09 -5.62 12.86
C LYS A 22 6.23 -4.36 12.64
N ASN A 23 6.50 -3.61 11.57
CA ASN A 23 5.81 -2.34 11.29
C ASN A 23 4.80 -2.42 10.13
N TYR A 24 4.57 -3.61 9.57
CA TYR A 24 3.67 -3.79 8.43
C TYR A 24 2.68 -4.93 8.63
N LYS A 25 1.45 -4.73 8.15
CA LYS A 25 0.48 -5.82 7.96
C LYS A 25 0.12 -5.95 6.47
N ALA A 26 0.01 -7.19 6.00
CA ALA A 26 -0.53 -7.45 4.67
C ALA A 26 -2.06 -7.42 4.73
N VAL A 27 -2.69 -6.69 3.81
CA VAL A 27 -4.14 -6.66 3.64
C VAL A 27 -4.51 -6.83 2.18
N GLU A 28 -5.68 -7.40 1.92
CA GLU A 28 -6.24 -7.49 0.58
C GLU A 28 -7.21 -6.32 0.35
N TYR A 29 -6.86 -5.43 -0.57
CA TYR A 29 -7.79 -4.42 -1.07
C TYR A 29 -8.57 -5.02 -2.24
N THR A 30 -9.89 -4.96 -2.19
CA THR A 30 -10.77 -5.33 -3.30
C THR A 30 -11.47 -4.09 -3.84
N GLY A 31 -11.50 -3.96 -5.16
CA GLY A 31 -12.16 -2.81 -5.78
C GLY A 31 -12.10 -2.82 -7.30
N THR A 32 -13.00 -2.07 -7.90
CA THR A 32 -13.02 -1.83 -9.35
C THR A 32 -12.95 -0.34 -9.64
N THR A 33 -12.52 0.02 -10.84
CA THR A 33 -12.60 1.39 -11.35
C THR A 33 -13.04 1.42 -12.80
N LYS A 34 -13.38 2.60 -13.32
CA LYS A 34 -13.60 2.80 -14.74
C LYS A 34 -12.50 3.69 -15.31
N VAL A 35 -11.94 3.29 -16.46
CA VAL A 35 -11.03 4.13 -17.25
C VAL A 35 -11.56 4.12 -18.67
N ASP A 36 -11.87 5.31 -19.19
CA ASP A 36 -12.40 5.49 -20.55
C ASP A 36 -13.65 4.61 -20.82
N GLY A 37 -14.52 4.50 -19.80
CA GLY A 37 -15.77 3.73 -19.86
C GLY A 37 -15.65 2.25 -19.48
N GLU A 38 -14.45 1.67 -19.57
CA GLU A 38 -14.21 0.26 -19.30
C GLU A 38 -13.99 -0.01 -17.81
N ALA A 39 -14.68 -1.03 -17.28
CA ALA A 39 -14.45 -1.51 -15.92
C ALA A 39 -13.10 -2.24 -15.83
N ARG A 40 -12.34 -1.94 -14.78
CA ARG A 40 -11.02 -2.54 -14.51
C ARG A 40 -10.94 -2.95 -13.05
N ASP A 41 -10.39 -4.14 -12.82
CA ASP A 41 -10.07 -4.61 -11.49
C ASP A 41 -8.83 -3.87 -10.96
N ILE A 42 -8.95 -3.35 -9.74
CA ILE A 42 -7.86 -2.69 -9.02
C ILE A 42 -7.55 -3.38 -7.69
N SER A 43 -8.10 -4.58 -7.48
CA SER A 43 -7.83 -5.41 -6.32
C SER A 43 -6.35 -5.79 -6.26
N ARG A 44 -5.77 -5.72 -5.06
CA ARG A 44 -4.35 -6.02 -4.83
C ARG A 44 -4.04 -6.16 -3.35
N ARG A 45 -2.97 -6.89 -3.05
CA ARG A 45 -2.36 -6.89 -1.72
C ARG A 45 -1.66 -5.57 -1.45
N VAL A 46 -1.82 -5.02 -0.25
CA VAL A 46 -1.08 -3.86 0.23
C VAL A 46 -0.44 -4.17 1.58
N PHE A 47 0.84 -3.86 1.69
CA PHE A 47 1.60 -3.89 2.93
C PHE A 47 1.48 -2.53 3.60
N GLN A 48 0.58 -2.46 4.58
CA GLN A 48 0.21 -1.27 5.32
C GLN A 48 1.13 -1.04 6.50
N ARG A 49 1.56 0.20 6.71
CA ARG A 49 2.25 0.59 7.93
C ARG A 49 1.31 0.55 9.13
N LEU A 50 1.85 0.11 10.25
CA LEU A 50 1.18 0.07 11.55
C LEU A 50 1.46 1.31 12.41
N ASP A 51 2.44 2.12 12.03
CA ASP A 51 3.03 3.20 12.83
C ASP A 51 2.78 4.60 12.25
N ILE A 52 1.73 4.75 11.45
CA ILE A 52 1.23 6.06 10.99
C ILE A 52 0.47 6.72 12.15
N ASP A 53 0.87 7.93 12.50
CA ASP A 53 0.11 8.79 13.41
C ASP A 53 -1.10 9.37 12.66
N TYR A 54 -2.31 8.89 12.96
CA TYR A 54 -3.53 9.31 12.28
C TYR A 54 -4.06 10.68 12.72
N GLU A 55 -3.62 11.17 13.88
CA GLU A 55 -4.02 12.46 14.45
C GLU A 55 -3.04 13.58 14.11
N ARG A 56 -1.88 13.25 13.54
CA ARG A 56 -0.93 14.24 13.02
C ARG A 56 -1.63 15.24 12.12
N ILE A 57 -1.46 16.53 12.44
CA ILE A 57 -1.98 17.64 11.65
C ILE A 57 -0.99 17.99 10.54
N ASP A 58 -1.47 17.99 9.30
CA ASP A 58 -0.77 18.60 8.18
C ASP A 58 -0.87 20.13 8.28
N LEU A 59 0.25 20.78 8.61
CA LEU A 59 0.33 22.24 8.77
C LEU A 59 -0.09 23.02 7.51
N LYS A 60 -0.04 22.40 6.32
CA LYS A 60 -0.46 23.05 5.07
C LYS A 60 -1.98 23.13 4.92
N THR A 61 -2.71 22.18 5.49
CA THR A 61 -4.16 22.04 5.28
C THR A 61 -4.97 22.16 6.56
N GLY A 62 -4.32 22.09 7.72
CA GLY A 62 -4.98 22.03 9.03
C GLY A 62 -5.72 20.71 9.29
N MET A 63 -5.56 19.69 8.43
CA MET A 63 -6.27 18.42 8.54
C MET A 63 -5.42 17.37 9.23
N THR A 64 -6.06 16.50 10.01
CA THR A 64 -5.39 15.29 10.50
C THR A 64 -5.15 14.29 9.37
N ASN A 65 -4.24 13.34 9.58
CA ASN A 65 -3.98 12.28 8.61
C ASN A 65 -5.23 11.46 8.27
N VAL A 66 -6.08 11.13 9.26
CA VAL A 66 -7.35 10.44 8.97
C VAL A 66 -8.30 11.31 8.12
N GLN A 67 -8.34 12.62 8.33
CA GLN A 67 -9.13 13.53 7.50
C GLN A 67 -8.60 13.64 6.06
N LEU A 68 -7.28 13.64 5.87
CA LEU A 68 -6.66 13.56 4.54
C LEU A 68 -7.07 12.28 3.82
N MET A 69 -6.95 11.14 4.51
CA MET A 69 -7.31 9.83 3.96
C MET A 69 -8.80 9.73 3.59
N LYS A 70 -9.72 10.29 4.40
CA LYS A 70 -11.15 10.40 4.06
C LYS A 70 -11.40 11.15 2.75
N LYS A 71 -10.55 12.12 2.42
CA LYS A 71 -10.62 12.84 1.12
C LYS A 71 -9.97 12.07 -0.03
N GLY A 72 -9.30 10.95 0.26
CA GLY A 72 -8.54 10.15 -0.70
C GLY A 72 -7.10 10.63 -0.88
N ARG A 73 -6.58 11.41 0.07
CA ARG A 73 -5.21 11.92 0.07
C ARG A 73 -4.34 11.05 0.98
N ALA A 74 -3.07 10.93 0.63
CA ALA A 74 -2.11 10.24 1.46
C ALA A 74 -1.95 10.93 2.84
N PRO A 75 -1.74 10.16 3.91
CA PRO A 75 -1.31 10.71 5.19
C PRO A 75 0.13 11.24 5.11
N ILE A 76 0.48 12.14 6.02
CA ILE A 76 1.80 12.73 6.19
C ILE A 76 2.61 11.92 7.21
N TRP A 77 3.85 11.59 6.84
CA TRP A 77 4.81 10.89 7.65
C TRP A 77 5.48 11.81 8.70
N LYS A 78 6.24 11.19 9.62
CA LYS A 78 6.91 11.85 10.76
C LYS A 78 7.84 12.97 10.32
N ASP A 79 8.51 12.79 9.18
CA ASP A 79 9.41 13.78 8.55
C ASP A 79 8.70 14.85 7.71
N GLY A 80 7.35 14.82 7.64
CA GLY A 80 6.57 15.79 6.88
C GLY A 80 6.35 15.44 5.40
N THR A 81 6.91 14.33 4.90
CA THR A 81 6.63 13.83 3.55
C THR A 81 5.32 13.06 3.50
N ALA A 82 4.72 12.89 2.31
CA ALA A 82 3.55 12.04 2.18
C ALA A 82 3.95 10.55 2.23
N ILE A 83 3.03 9.70 2.68
CA ILE A 83 3.14 8.25 2.44
C ILE A 83 2.74 7.97 0.99
N GLU A 84 3.59 7.23 0.29
CA GLU A 84 3.38 6.77 -1.07
C GLU A 84 3.03 5.29 -1.13
N LEU A 85 2.30 4.90 -2.19
CA LEU A 85 2.02 3.49 -2.50
C LEU A 85 2.99 3.04 -3.58
N HIS A 86 4.02 2.30 -3.18
CA HIS A 86 5.06 1.81 -4.07
C HIS A 86 4.78 0.38 -4.52
N HIS A 87 4.90 0.11 -5.83
CA HIS A 87 4.77 -1.25 -6.37
C HIS A 87 6.00 -2.11 -6.03
N LEU A 88 5.79 -3.31 -5.49
CA LEU A 88 6.89 -4.21 -5.16
C LEU A 88 7.63 -4.79 -6.38
N ILE A 89 6.91 -4.98 -7.49
CA ILE A 89 7.46 -5.54 -8.74
C ILE A 89 7.23 -4.62 -9.95
N GLN A 90 6.94 -3.33 -9.69
CA GLN A 90 6.78 -2.27 -10.71
C GLN A 90 5.76 -2.55 -11.84
N ARG A 91 4.79 -3.45 -11.61
CA ARG A 91 3.67 -3.74 -12.54
C ARG A 91 2.35 -3.19 -12.01
N GLU A 92 1.54 -2.60 -12.88
CA GLU A 92 0.19 -2.11 -12.55
C GLU A 92 -0.89 -2.92 -13.31
N PRO A 93 -1.90 -3.51 -12.62
CA PRO A 93 -2.02 -3.61 -11.17
C PRO A 93 -0.98 -4.57 -10.57
N GLY A 94 -0.61 -4.36 -9.31
CA GLY A 94 0.35 -5.18 -8.59
C GLY A 94 0.42 -4.84 -7.11
N SER A 95 1.02 -5.72 -6.31
CA SER A 95 1.15 -5.55 -4.85
C SER A 95 1.89 -4.27 -4.48
N MET A 96 1.45 -3.63 -3.41
CA MET A 96 1.93 -2.32 -2.97
C MET A 96 2.50 -2.35 -1.56
N VAL A 97 3.40 -1.43 -1.26
CA VAL A 97 3.84 -1.11 0.10
C VAL A 97 3.69 0.38 0.37
N GLU A 98 3.24 0.73 1.57
CA GLU A 98 3.21 2.10 2.08
C GLU A 98 4.62 2.52 2.52
N ILE A 99 5.24 3.50 1.85
CA ILE A 99 6.55 4.04 2.25
C ILE A 99 6.55 5.57 2.26
N PRO A 100 7.31 6.24 3.14
CA PRO A 100 7.48 7.69 3.08
C PRO A 100 8.14 8.12 1.76
N ALA A 101 7.76 9.27 1.21
CA ALA A 101 8.38 9.77 -0.02
C ALA A 101 9.89 10.02 0.16
N SER A 102 10.32 10.45 1.35
CA SER A 102 11.76 10.58 1.68
C SER A 102 12.52 9.27 1.49
N MET A 103 11.96 8.14 1.95
CA MET A 103 12.54 6.80 1.77
C MET A 103 12.47 6.38 0.30
N HIS A 104 11.38 6.70 -0.39
CA HIS A 104 11.26 6.42 -1.82
C HIS A 104 12.34 7.12 -2.65
N ASP A 105 12.63 8.38 -2.31
CA ASP A 105 13.67 9.20 -2.94
C ASP A 105 15.08 8.71 -2.59
N GLU A 106 15.34 8.44 -1.30
CA GLU A 106 16.65 7.97 -0.82
C GLU A 106 17.04 6.64 -1.47
N TYR A 107 16.11 5.69 -1.55
CA TYR A 107 16.35 4.34 -2.08
C TYR A 107 15.86 4.16 -3.53
N ASN A 108 15.64 5.25 -4.26
CA ASN A 108 15.03 5.24 -5.59
C ASN A 108 15.67 4.22 -6.56
N LYS A 109 17.01 4.17 -6.60
CA LYS A 109 17.75 3.24 -7.47
C LYS A 109 17.47 1.78 -7.18
N ILE A 110 17.32 1.43 -5.91
CA ILE A 110 17.05 0.06 -5.46
C ILE A 110 15.59 -0.29 -5.75
N LEU A 111 14.69 0.65 -5.45
CA LEU A 111 13.24 0.48 -5.61
C LEU A 111 12.80 0.42 -7.08
N HIS A 112 13.60 0.95 -8.01
CA HIS A 112 13.25 0.97 -9.44
C HIS A 112 14.14 0.13 -10.37
N GLY A 113 14.86 -0.85 -9.84
CA GLY A 113 15.78 -1.68 -10.63
C GLY A 113 15.17 -2.78 -11.49
N LEU A 114 13.85 -3.02 -11.42
CA LEU A 114 13.19 -4.17 -12.09
C LEU A 114 12.59 -3.83 -13.46
N VAL A 115 12.58 -2.56 -13.85
CA VAL A 115 11.98 -2.08 -15.09
C VAL A 115 12.98 -1.22 -15.83
N GLU A 116 13.17 -1.53 -17.13
CA GLU A 116 14.05 -0.77 -18.00
C GLU A 116 13.57 0.68 -18.18
N ASN A 117 14.48 1.57 -18.58
CA ASN A 117 14.16 2.95 -18.87
C ASN A 117 13.00 3.05 -19.87
N GLY A 118 11.91 3.70 -19.46
CA GLY A 118 10.69 3.86 -20.28
C GLY A 118 9.63 2.77 -20.07
N GLY A 119 9.91 1.68 -19.36
CA GLY A 119 8.94 0.61 -19.07
C GLY A 119 7.94 0.93 -17.94
N SER A 120 8.01 2.13 -17.36
CA SER A 120 7.13 2.56 -16.28
C SER A 120 5.66 2.54 -16.72
N PHE A 121 4.78 1.95 -15.90
CA PHE A 121 3.32 1.96 -16.14
C PHE A 121 2.78 3.39 -16.30
N ARG A 122 3.48 4.40 -15.76
CA ARG A 122 3.10 5.81 -15.88
C ARG A 122 3.11 6.33 -17.32
N ASN A 123 3.85 5.67 -18.22
CA ASN A 123 3.90 6.02 -19.64
C ASN A 123 2.67 5.52 -20.40
N ASN A 124 1.87 4.62 -19.81
CA ASN A 124 0.60 4.19 -20.37
C ASN A 124 -0.54 5.02 -19.74
N PRO A 125 -1.28 5.84 -20.50
CA PRO A 125 -2.34 6.71 -19.96
C PRO A 125 -3.44 5.95 -19.21
N VAL A 126 -3.78 4.74 -19.67
CA VAL A 126 -4.81 3.89 -19.05
C VAL A 126 -4.32 3.37 -17.71
N LEU A 127 -3.10 2.82 -17.65
CA LEU A 127 -2.53 2.32 -16.40
C LEU A 127 -2.27 3.44 -15.39
N ARG A 128 -1.82 4.61 -15.86
CA ARG A 128 -1.67 5.81 -15.01
C ARG A 128 -3.00 6.21 -14.38
N LYS A 129 -4.06 6.38 -15.17
CA LYS A 129 -5.42 6.70 -14.68
C LYS A 129 -5.94 5.61 -13.73
N GLN A 130 -5.69 4.33 -14.05
CA GLN A 130 -6.07 3.21 -13.20
C GLN A 130 -5.42 3.30 -11.82
N TYR A 131 -4.11 3.54 -11.76
CA TYR A 131 -3.37 3.70 -10.52
C TYR A 131 -3.81 4.94 -9.72
N ASP A 132 -4.03 6.07 -10.38
CA ASP A 132 -4.49 7.30 -9.72
C ASP A 132 -5.88 7.14 -9.08
N ASN A 133 -6.77 6.43 -9.78
CA ASN A 133 -8.07 6.02 -9.24
C ASN A 133 -7.92 5.07 -8.05
N PHE A 134 -7.04 4.08 -8.16
CA PHE A 134 -6.74 3.16 -7.06
C PHE A 134 -6.24 3.92 -5.82
N ARG A 135 -5.23 4.79 -5.95
CA ARG A 135 -4.68 5.56 -4.81
C ARG A 135 -5.76 6.31 -4.05
N THR A 136 -6.62 7.03 -4.77
CA THR A 136 -7.70 7.83 -4.17
C THR A 136 -8.69 6.94 -3.41
N LYS A 137 -9.10 5.82 -4.01
CA LYS A 137 -10.03 4.88 -3.38
C LYS A 137 -9.40 4.12 -2.22
N TYR A 138 -8.15 3.75 -2.35
CA TYR A 138 -7.37 3.07 -1.33
C TYR A 138 -7.28 3.90 -0.06
N TRP A 139 -6.91 5.19 -0.15
CA TRP A 139 -6.82 6.03 1.05
C TRP A 139 -8.17 6.23 1.74
N ARG A 140 -9.26 6.37 0.97
CA ARG A 140 -10.62 6.41 1.55
C ARG A 140 -10.98 5.11 2.26
N TRP A 141 -10.61 3.98 1.67
CA TRP A 141 -10.82 2.66 2.27
C TRP A 141 -9.96 2.48 3.53
N ARG A 142 -8.69 2.87 3.49
CA ARG A 142 -7.77 2.87 4.63
C ARG A 142 -8.35 3.65 5.80
N ALA A 143 -8.88 4.86 5.56
CA ALA A 143 -9.53 5.66 6.60
C ALA A 143 -10.66 4.92 7.32
N ARG A 144 -11.52 4.22 6.55
CA ARG A 144 -12.63 3.45 7.12
C ARG A 144 -12.15 2.28 7.97
N GLN A 145 -11.04 1.64 7.61
CA GLN A 145 -10.44 0.59 8.45
C GLN A 145 -10.04 1.15 9.81
N ILE A 146 -9.40 2.34 9.82
CA ILE A 146 -8.98 2.98 11.07
C ILE A 146 -10.18 3.38 11.93
N GLU A 147 -11.25 3.89 11.33
CA GLU A 147 -12.49 4.20 12.07
C GLU A 147 -13.15 2.95 12.65
N ASN A 148 -13.15 1.84 11.92
CA ASN A 148 -13.76 0.59 12.35
C ASN A 148 -12.91 -0.17 13.39
N GLU A 149 -11.59 0.03 13.43
CA GLU A 149 -10.69 -0.53 14.44
C GLU A 149 -10.74 0.24 15.78
N GLN A 150 -11.43 1.39 15.84
CA GLN A 150 -11.59 2.23 17.05
C GLN A 150 -12.92 2.02 17.81
N ILE A 151 -13.70 0.99 17.47
CA ILE A 151 -14.96 0.60 18.14
C ILE A 151 -14.79 -0.76 18.82
#